data_AF-A0A6H1LE79-F1
#
_entry.id   AF-A0A6H1LE79-F1
#
_cell.length_a   1.000
_cell.length_b   1.000
_cell.length_c   1.000
_cell.angle_alpha   90.00
_cell.angle_beta   90.00
_cell.angle_gamma   90.00
#
_symmetry.space_group_name_H-M   'P 1'
#
loop_
_entity.id
_entity.type
_entity.pdbx_description
1 polymer ?
#
loop_
_entity_poly.entity_id
_entity_poly.type
_entity_poly.pdbx_seq_one_letter_code
_entity_poly.pdbx_strand_id
1 'polypeptide(L)'
;MVPLASSDDARVRAVSEALSPYAWRRFTPEMLSRRALAAIDGRGVADVVPVARHDERIGALVAFLAGCRWRSLTAGALSRRLVTALDTWRHESHWFEIELRWLLDGGD
;
A
#
# COMPACT_ATOMS: atom_id res chain seq x y z
N MET A 1 -2.32 -11.33 12.78
CA MET A 1 -2.14 -9.86 12.88
C MET A 1 -0.75 -9.52 12.37
N VAL A 2 -0.62 -8.85 11.23
CA VAL A 2 0.68 -8.40 10.71
C VAL A 2 1.19 -7.24 11.59
N PRO A 3 2.44 -7.26 12.08
CA PRO A 3 2.98 -6.17 12.88
C PRO A 3 3.03 -4.85 12.09
N LEU A 4 2.89 -3.72 12.78
CA LEU A 4 3.06 -2.41 12.16
C LEU A 4 4.48 -2.29 11.57
N ALA A 5 4.59 -1.72 10.37
CA ALA A 5 5.85 -1.50 9.70
C ALA A 5 6.73 -0.58 10.56
N SER A 6 8.01 -0.94 10.68
CA SER A 6 8.98 -0.15 11.43
C SER A 6 9.13 1.24 10.81
N SER A 7 9.36 2.26 11.64
CA SER A 7 9.68 3.60 11.15
C SER A 7 10.99 3.65 10.36
N ASP A 8 11.89 2.68 10.57
CA ASP A 8 13.17 2.57 9.87
C ASP A 8 13.04 1.84 8.51
N ASP A 9 11.89 1.23 8.21
CA ASP A 9 11.65 0.57 6.94
C ASP A 9 11.80 1.58 5.78
N ALA A 10 12.65 1.25 4.80
CA ALA A 10 12.94 2.10 3.66
C ALA A 10 11.66 2.49 2.90
N ARG A 11 10.65 1.61 2.84
CA ARG A 11 9.34 1.88 2.22
C ARG A 11 8.56 2.94 3.00
N VAL A 12 8.60 2.86 4.34
CA VAL A 12 7.93 3.85 5.21
C VAL A 12 8.57 5.23 5.03
N ARG A 13 9.90 5.28 4.93
CA ARG A 13 10.64 6.53 4.67
C ARG A 13 10.29 7.10 3.30
N ALA A 14 10.37 6.29 2.24
CA ALA A 14 10.04 6.71 0.88
C ALA A 14 8.61 7.26 0.77
N VAL A 15 7.62 6.59 1.37
CA VAL A 15 6.23 7.09 1.40
C VAL A 15 6.14 8.40 2.20
N SER A 16 6.83 8.49 3.34
CA SER A 16 6.80 9.71 4.15
C SER A 16 7.39 10.91 3.41
N GLU A 17 8.48 10.71 2.67
CA GLU A 17 9.11 11.73 1.82
C GLU A 17 8.19 12.13 0.66
N ALA A 18 7.60 11.15 -0.03
CA ALA A 18 6.65 11.42 -1.10
C ALA A 18 5.43 12.20 -0.61
N LEU A 19 4.97 12.01 0.64
CA LEU A 19 3.86 12.77 1.21
C LEU A 19 4.27 14.16 1.74
N SER A 20 5.54 14.57 1.63
CA SER A 20 5.98 15.90 2.09
C SER A 20 5.93 16.96 0.96
N PRO A 21 5.55 18.24 1.20
CA PRO A 21 4.90 18.83 2.36
C PRO A 21 3.40 19.16 2.09
N TYR A 22 2.51 18.53 2.87
CA TYR A 22 1.09 18.91 3.11
C TYR A 22 0.03 18.73 2.00
N ALA A 23 0.40 18.59 0.73
CA ALA A 23 -0.58 18.46 -0.35
C ALA A 23 -1.46 17.18 -0.25
N TRP A 24 -0.91 16.13 0.35
CA TRP A 24 -1.55 14.81 0.45
C TRP A 24 -2.89 14.80 1.18
N ARG A 25 -3.11 15.75 2.10
CA ARG A 25 -4.40 15.87 2.80
C ARG A 25 -5.52 16.26 1.85
N ARG A 26 -5.24 16.85 0.69
CA ARG A 26 -6.26 17.21 -0.30
C ARG A 26 -6.54 16.08 -1.29
N PHE A 27 -5.75 15.01 -1.28
CA PHE A 27 -5.89 13.91 -2.22
C PHE A 27 -7.15 13.09 -1.97
N THR A 28 -7.64 12.48 -3.04
CA THR A 28 -8.57 11.36 -2.94
C THR A 28 -7.82 10.14 -2.42
N PRO A 29 -8.52 9.14 -1.83
CA PRO A 29 -7.90 7.88 -1.44
C PRO A 29 -7.10 7.24 -2.59
N GLU A 30 -7.65 7.26 -3.81
CA GLU A 30 -6.97 6.72 -4.99
C GLU A 30 -5.65 7.45 -5.31
N MET A 31 -5.64 8.79 -5.30
CA MET A 31 -4.43 9.58 -5.54
C MET A 31 -3.36 9.31 -4.48
N LEU A 32 -3.77 9.20 -3.21
CA LEU A 32 -2.86 8.87 -2.11
C LEU A 32 -2.28 7.47 -2.28
N SER A 33 -3.11 6.47 -2.60
CA SER A 33 -2.69 5.09 -2.84
C SER A 33 -1.69 4.99 -3.99
N ARG A 34 -1.97 5.62 -5.13
CA ARG A 34 -1.06 5.64 -6.29
C ARG A 34 0.27 6.29 -5.95
N ARG A 35 0.27 7.40 -5.20
CA ARG A 35 1.49 8.08 -4.80
C ARG A 35 2.33 7.25 -3.83
N ALA A 36 1.69 6.57 -2.87
CA ALA A 36 2.37 5.68 -1.95
C ALA A 36 3.02 4.49 -2.69
N LEU A 37 2.29 3.86 -3.62
CA LEU A 37 2.82 2.76 -4.43
C LEU A 37 3.99 3.18 -5.31
N ALA A 38 3.90 4.33 -5.98
CA ALA A 38 5.03 4.86 -6.76
C ALA A 38 6.29 5.04 -5.89
N ALA A 39 6.14 5.57 -4.67
CA ALA A 39 7.24 5.71 -3.72
C ALA A 39 7.84 4.35 -3.30
N ILE A 40 6.99 3.35 -3.04
CA ILE A 40 7.42 2.00 -2.63
C ILE A 40 8.14 1.28 -3.77
N ASP A 41 7.63 1.39 -5.00
CA ASP A 41 8.20 0.75 -6.18
C ASP A 41 9.50 1.45 -6.66
N GLY A 42 10.00 2.45 -5.92
CA GLY A 42 11.20 3.23 -6.28
C GLY A 42 11.03 4.11 -7.52
N ARG A 43 9.79 4.25 -8.01
CA ARG A 43 9.44 5.11 -9.12
C ARG A 43 9.28 6.52 -8.58
N GLY A 44 10.34 7.31 -8.66
CA GLY A 44 10.26 8.75 -8.40
C GLY A 44 9.14 9.39 -9.24
N VAL A 45 8.66 10.56 -8.84
CA VAL A 45 7.62 11.34 -9.55
C VAL A 45 7.89 11.59 -11.05
N ALA A 46 9.10 11.30 -11.53
CA ALA A 46 9.54 11.40 -12.91
C ALA A 46 9.34 10.12 -13.75
N ASP A 47 9.15 8.95 -13.12
CA ASP A 47 8.96 7.69 -13.83
C ASP A 47 7.46 7.43 -14.03
N VAL A 48 6.93 8.00 -15.11
CA VAL A 48 5.57 7.79 -15.60
C VAL A 48 5.47 6.41 -16.28
N VAL A 49 5.87 5.34 -15.59
CA VAL A 49 5.27 4.05 -15.95
C VAL A 49 3.91 4.05 -15.27
N PRO A 50 2.80 4.16 -16.03
CA PRO A 50 1.49 4.17 -15.44
C PRO A 50 1.37 2.92 -14.58
N VAL A 51 1.11 3.10 -13.28
CA VAL A 51 0.60 2.02 -12.45
C VAL A 51 -0.52 1.39 -13.27
N ALA A 52 -0.44 0.07 -13.51
CA ALA A 52 -1.39 -0.61 -14.36
C ALA A 52 -2.80 -0.18 -13.93
N ARG A 53 -3.67 0.14 -14.90
CA ARG A 53 -4.99 0.72 -14.62
C ARG A 53 -5.84 -0.15 -13.65
N HIS A 54 -5.44 -1.41 -13.48
CA HIS A 54 -6.00 -2.42 -12.59
C HIS A 54 -4.98 -2.97 -11.57
N ASP A 55 -4.08 -2.15 -11.03
CA ASP A 55 -3.23 -2.60 -9.92
C ASP A 55 -4.08 -2.80 -8.65
N GLU A 56 -4.30 -4.06 -8.28
CA GLU A 56 -5.15 -4.49 -7.15
C GLU A 56 -4.67 -3.92 -5.82
N ARG A 57 -3.38 -3.56 -5.72
CA ARG A 57 -2.80 -2.88 -4.55
C ARG A 57 -3.46 -1.53 -4.30
N ILE A 58 -3.90 -0.84 -5.36
CA ILE A 58 -4.65 0.42 -5.25
C ILE A 58 -5.99 0.16 -4.56
N GLY A 59 -6.71 -0.89 -4.97
CA GLY A 59 -8.00 -1.26 -4.38
C GLY A 59 -7.88 -1.56 -2.89
N ALA A 60 -6.89 -2.36 -2.50
CA ALA A 60 -6.62 -2.69 -1.11
C ALA A 60 -6.33 -1.44 -0.26
N LEU A 61 -5.48 -0.53 -0.76
CA LEU A 61 -5.18 0.71 -0.06
C LEU A 61 -6.38 1.66 0.02
N VAL A 62 -7.19 1.75 -1.04
CA VAL A 62 -8.41 2.57 -1.05
C VAL A 62 -9.41 2.06 0.00
N ALA A 63 -9.62 0.74 0.07
CA ALA A 63 -10.48 0.12 1.09
C ALA A 63 -9.96 0.42 2.51
N PHE A 64 -8.66 0.28 2.74
CA PHE A 64 -8.02 0.64 4.01
C PHE A 64 -8.23 2.12 4.39
N LEU A 65 -8.05 3.04 3.43
CA LEU A 65 -8.25 4.47 3.65
C LEU A 65 -9.73 4.83 3.89
N ALA A 66 -10.66 4.13 3.25
CA ALA A 66 -12.09 4.31 3.51
C ALA A 66 -12.47 3.88 4.93
N GLY A 67 -11.81 2.86 5.48
CA GLY A 67 -12.04 2.36 6.83
C GLY A 67 -11.40 3.15 7.96
N CYS A 68 -10.61 4.20 7.68
CA CYS A 68 -9.90 4.94 8.72
C CYS A 68 -9.86 6.46 8.52
N ARG A 69 -9.70 7.21 9.63
CA ARG A 69 -9.55 8.68 9.61
C ARG A 69 -8.13 9.10 9.23
N TRP A 70 -7.63 8.67 8.07
CA TRP A 70 -6.25 8.88 7.63
C TRP A 70 -5.81 10.35 7.56
N ARG A 71 -6.74 11.29 7.34
CA ARG A 71 -6.48 12.74 7.31
C ARG A 71 -6.04 13.31 8.66
N SER A 72 -6.35 12.62 9.76
CA SER A 72 -5.95 12.99 11.12
C SER A 72 -4.57 12.47 11.51
N LEU A 73 -3.94 11.63 10.68
CA LEU A 73 -2.64 11.05 10.97
C LEU A 73 -1.49 12.01 10.58
N THR A 74 -0.31 11.78 11.18
CA THR A 74 0.95 12.34 10.67
C THR A 74 1.39 11.59 9.42
N ALA A 75 2.24 12.19 8.59
CA ALA A 75 2.77 11.53 7.39
C ALA A 75 3.43 10.18 7.76
N GLY A 76 4.33 10.16 8.75
CA GLY A 76 4.96 8.91 9.20
C GLY A 76 4.02 7.88 9.83
N ALA A 77 2.93 8.30 10.48
CA ALA A 77 1.91 7.35 10.97
C ALA A 77 1.09 6.76 9.81
N LEU A 78 0.73 7.58 8.83
CA LEU A 78 0.04 7.16 7.61
C LEU A 78 0.94 6.22 6.78
N SER A 79 2.20 6.56 6.56
CA SER A 79 3.17 5.74 5.83
C SER A 79 3.30 4.34 6.41
N ARG A 80 3.46 4.22 7.74
CA ARG A 80 3.52 2.91 8.40
C ARG A 80 2.28 2.09 8.17
N ARG A 81 1.09 2.70 8.28
CA ARG A 81 -0.17 1.99 8.06
C ARG A 81 -0.38 1.58 6.61
N LEU A 82 0.02 2.41 5.65
CA LEU A 82 -0.05 2.06 4.22
C LEU A 82 0.85 0.87 3.89
N VAL A 83 2.10 0.87 4.40
CA VAL A 83 3.03 -0.25 4.22
C VAL A 83 2.50 -1.52 4.89
N THR A 84 1.99 -1.43 6.13
CA THR A 84 1.38 -2.59 6.81
C THR A 84 0.14 -3.10 6.10
N ALA A 85 -0.71 -2.23 5.56
CA ALA A 85 -1.89 -2.64 4.80
C ALA A 85 -1.49 -3.41 3.54
N LEU A 86 -0.41 -3.00 2.86
CA LEU A 86 0.13 -3.72 1.72
C LEU A 86 0.77 -5.06 2.11
N ASP A 87 1.55 -5.11 3.19
CA ASP A 87 2.12 -6.37 3.69
C ASP A 87 1.01 -7.36 4.09
N THR A 88 -0.05 -6.87 4.71
CA THR A 88 -1.24 -7.68 5.05
C THR A 88 -1.92 -8.19 3.79
N TRP A 89 -2.26 -7.30 2.85
CA TRP A 89 -2.87 -7.70 1.58
C TRP A 89 -2.01 -8.72 0.82
N ARG A 90 -0.69 -8.53 0.79
CA ARG A 90 0.24 -9.43 0.11
C ARG A 90 0.27 -10.80 0.80
N HIS A 91 0.29 -10.83 2.13
CA HIS A 91 0.25 -12.07 2.90
C HIS A 91 -1.04 -12.85 2.64
N GLU A 92 -2.20 -12.18 2.68
CA GLU A 92 -3.48 -12.82 2.39
C GLU A 92 -3.56 -13.30 0.94
N SER A 93 -3.10 -12.50 -0.02
CA SER A 93 -3.12 -12.87 -1.45
C SER A 93 -2.22 -14.08 -1.73
N HIS A 94 -1.02 -14.11 -1.15
CA HIS A 94 -0.13 -15.28 -1.26
C HIS A 94 -0.71 -16.53 -0.58
N TRP A 95 -1.39 -16.35 0.57
CA TRP A 95 -2.05 -17.48 1.23
C TRP A 95 -3.16 -18.06 0.35
N PHE A 96 -3.99 -17.20 -0.24
CA PHE A 96 -5.03 -17.62 -1.18
C PHE A 96 -4.46 -18.36 -2.39
N GLU A 97 -3.35 -17.90 -2.98
CA GLU A 97 -2.70 -18.59 -4.11
C GLU A 97 -2.18 -19.98 -3.71
N ILE A 98 -1.59 -20.10 -2.51
CA ILE A 98 -1.11 -21.38 -1.98
C ILE A 98 -2.29 -22.32 -1.75
N GLU A 99 -3.35 -21.86 -1.09
CA GLU A 99 -4.56 -22.65 -0.78
C GLU A 99 -5.27 -23.12 -2.06
N LEU A 100 -5.41 -22.24 -3.06
CA LEU A 100 -5.95 -22.59 -4.38
C LEU A 100 -5.10 -23.66 -5.06
N ARG A 101 -3.77 -23.55 -4.98
CA ARG A 101 -2.87 -24.56 -5.56
C ARG A 101 -3.03 -25.92 -4.88
N TRP A 102 -3.11 -25.96 -3.55
CA TRP A 102 -3.35 -27.21 -2.81
C TRP A 102 -4.71 -27.83 -3.16
N LEU A 103 -5.77 -27.03 -3.30
CA LEU A 103 -7.10 -27.51 -3.69
C LEU A 103 -7.14 -28.09 -5.12
N LEU A 104 -6.33 -27.55 -6.03
CA LEU A 104 -6.23 -28.05 -7.41
C LEU A 104 -5.32 -29.28 -7.54
N ASP A 105 -4.34 -29.46 -6.64
CA ASP A 105 -3.38 -30.57 -6.65
C ASP A 105 -3.90 -31.83 -5.91
N GLY A 106 -4.72 -31.64 -4.86
CA GLY A 106 -5.24 -32.74 -4.03
C GLY A 106 -6.50 -33.45 -4.56
N GLY A 107 -6.82 -33.29 -5.84
CA GLY A 107 -8.06 -33.77 -6.46
C GLY A 107 -7.92 -34.98 -7.41
N ASP A 108 -6.81 -35.73 -7.34
CA ASP A 108 -6.60 -36.99 -8.09
C ASP A 108 -6.99 -38.23 -7.27
#